data_AF-A0A2T3AHT5-F1
#
_entry.id   AF-A0A2T3AHT5-F1
#
_cell.length_a   1.000
_cell.length_b   1.000
_cell.length_c   1.000
_cell.angle_alpha   90.00
_cell.angle_beta   90.00
_cell.angle_gamma   90.00
#
_symmetry.space_group_name_H-M   'P 1'
#
loop_
_entity.id
_entity.type
_entity.pdbx_description
1 polymer ?
#
loop_
_entity_poly.entity_id
_entity_poly.type
_entity_poly.pdbx_seq_one_letter_code
_entity_poly.pdbx_strand_id
1 'polypeptide(L)'
;MADFDFSEYDDKLSYLRAFETVFLVDDSAGMAPYWDQVKELLDHIAPLCAKHDPDGIDLYFVNHRPKGFIEFLPGQSVRKSGYRRIGGFTQLQTRDSVAQIFDNVSKPSGRCNMGARLHKLLTWYCNKVKKDPQFGGWNLIVLTAGKFDDDVKAPLAEAAKKLDEMKTPEHQLGIQLLQLGNDATVSNAFRHLDDELHQAAGTRDIIDAVSMGTKGSLTAEDMLKVVLGGVVKKLDACKQAMPDHVPVKHTSLDD
;
A
#
# COMPACT_ATOMS: atom_id res chain seq x y z
N MET A 1 13.51 21.51 4.23
CA MET A 1 13.00 20.15 4.48
C MET A 1 14.08 19.41 5.23
N ALA A 2 13.73 18.54 6.17
CA ALA A 2 14.74 17.69 6.81
C ALA A 2 15.17 16.64 5.78
N ASP A 3 16.45 16.62 5.42
CA ASP A 3 17.00 15.53 4.61
C ASP A 3 17.20 14.32 5.52
N PHE A 4 16.35 13.31 5.34
CA PHE A 4 16.51 12.02 6.01
C PHE A 4 17.56 11.20 5.27
N ASP A 5 18.62 10.81 5.97
CA ASP A 5 19.61 9.86 5.44
C ASP A 5 19.12 8.42 5.70
N PHE A 6 18.92 7.67 4.61
CA PHE A 6 18.50 6.27 4.65
C PHE A 6 19.62 5.30 4.25
N SER A 7 20.86 5.78 4.09
CA SER A 7 21.99 4.97 3.60
C SER A 7 22.26 3.73 4.46
N GLU A 8 22.11 3.82 5.78
CA GLU A 8 22.25 2.70 6.71
C GLU A 8 21.15 1.62 6.53
N TYR A 9 20.03 1.97 5.90
CA TYR A 9 18.90 1.07 5.69
C TYR A 9 18.78 0.55 4.24
N ASP A 10 19.73 0.86 3.35
CA ASP A 10 19.67 0.51 1.92
C ASP A 10 19.51 -1.01 1.72
N ASP A 11 20.16 -1.84 2.55
CA ASP A 11 20.01 -3.30 2.55
C ASP A 11 18.58 -3.75 2.87
N LYS A 12 17.89 -3.08 3.80
CA LYS A 12 16.49 -3.36 4.15
C LYS A 12 15.53 -2.83 3.08
N LEU A 13 15.83 -1.68 2.50
CA LEU A 13 15.03 -1.09 1.43
C LEU A 13 15.19 -1.83 0.11
N SER A 14 16.31 -2.54 -0.10
CA SER A 14 16.56 -3.36 -1.28
C SER A 14 15.47 -4.43 -1.51
N TYR A 15 14.79 -4.88 -0.44
CA TYR A 15 13.68 -5.82 -0.56
C TYR A 15 12.47 -5.24 -1.30
N LEU A 16 12.29 -3.92 -1.31
CA LEU A 16 11.20 -3.28 -2.06
C LEU A 16 11.27 -3.60 -3.56
N ARG A 17 12.47 -3.94 -4.09
CA ARG A 17 12.64 -4.39 -5.48
C ARG A 17 11.84 -5.64 -5.84
N ALA A 18 11.47 -6.44 -4.85
CA ALA A 18 10.68 -7.65 -5.04
C ALA A 18 9.17 -7.41 -5.14
N PHE A 19 8.72 -6.18 -4.86
CA PHE A 19 7.31 -5.85 -4.73
C PHE A 19 6.92 -4.67 -5.62
N GLU A 20 5.66 -4.63 -6.01
CA GLU A 20 4.99 -3.39 -6.42
C GLU A 20 4.62 -2.61 -5.15
N THR A 21 5.17 -1.42 -4.96
CA THR A 21 4.75 -0.57 -3.85
C THR A 21 3.51 0.23 -4.24
N VAL A 22 2.43 0.03 -3.50
CA VAL A 22 1.11 0.62 -3.77
C VAL A 22 0.64 1.39 -2.55
N PHE A 23 0.29 2.65 -2.73
CA PHE A 23 -0.35 3.45 -1.69
C PHE A 23 -1.86 3.52 -1.91
N LEU A 24 -2.62 3.36 -0.83
CA LEU A 24 -4.06 3.65 -0.80
C LEU A 24 -4.34 4.71 0.26
N VAL A 25 -4.69 5.91 -0.20
CA VAL A 25 -4.95 7.05 0.67
C VAL A 25 -6.45 7.21 0.90
N ASP A 26 -6.84 7.24 2.18
CA ASP A 26 -8.14 7.72 2.61
C ASP A 26 -8.24 9.22 2.35
N ASP A 27 -9.15 9.62 1.48
CA ASP A 27 -9.49 11.01 1.16
C ASP A 27 -10.93 11.34 1.59
N SER A 28 -11.47 10.60 2.56
CA SER A 28 -12.78 10.87 3.16
C SER A 28 -12.78 12.12 4.04
N ALA A 29 -13.96 12.62 4.42
CA ALA A 29 -14.08 13.81 5.27
C ALA A 29 -13.33 13.68 6.62
N GLY A 30 -13.17 12.46 7.16
CA GLY A 30 -12.44 12.20 8.40
C GLY A 30 -10.95 12.52 8.34
N MET A 31 -10.40 12.66 7.14
CA MET A 31 -8.97 12.92 6.91
C MET A 31 -8.61 14.41 6.87
N ALA A 32 -9.60 15.30 6.93
CA ALA A 32 -9.36 16.75 6.89
C ALA A 32 -8.29 17.26 7.89
N PRO A 33 -8.21 16.76 9.15
CA PRO A 33 -7.16 17.21 10.09
C PRO A 33 -5.76 16.70 9.77
N TYR A 34 -5.63 15.66 8.94
CA TYR A 34 -4.37 14.94 8.70
C TYR A 34 -3.87 15.09 7.26
N TRP A 35 -4.58 15.83 6.41
CA TRP A 35 -4.32 15.87 4.97
C TRP A 35 -2.93 16.40 4.63
N ASP A 36 -2.52 17.49 5.29
CA ASP A 36 -1.19 18.06 5.10
C ASP A 36 -0.09 17.11 5.59
N GLN A 37 -0.34 16.39 6.70
CA GLN A 37 0.56 15.37 7.21
C GLN A 37 0.72 14.20 6.24
N VAL A 38 -0.37 13.78 5.58
CA VAL A 38 -0.33 12.74 4.55
C VAL A 38 0.46 13.20 3.33
N LYS A 39 0.26 14.45 2.88
CA LYS A 39 1.04 15.03 1.77
C LYS A 39 2.53 15.07 2.12
N GLU A 40 2.87 15.59 3.30
CA GLU A 40 4.26 15.64 3.77
C GLU A 40 4.88 14.25 3.87
N LEU A 41 4.18 13.27 4.44
CA LEU A 41 4.68 11.91 4.52
C LEU A 41 4.97 11.33 3.13
N LEU A 42 4.02 11.43 2.20
CA LEU A 42 4.18 10.87 0.85
C LEU A 42 5.28 11.58 0.06
N ASP A 43 5.48 12.89 0.26
CA ASP A 43 6.60 13.63 -0.34
C ASP A 43 7.97 13.07 0.10
N HIS A 44 8.08 12.47 1.29
CA HIS A 44 9.31 11.83 1.77
C HIS A 44 9.41 10.35 1.36
N ILE A 45 8.35 9.55 1.55
CA ILE A 45 8.44 8.10 1.36
C ILE A 45 8.26 7.65 -0.10
N ALA A 46 7.54 8.40 -0.93
CA ALA A 46 7.34 8.02 -2.33
C ALA A 46 8.64 8.02 -3.15
N PRO A 47 9.52 9.05 -3.07
CA PRO A 47 10.81 9.01 -3.74
C PRO A 47 11.70 7.87 -3.23
N LEU A 48 11.65 7.60 -1.91
CA LEU A 48 12.37 6.49 -1.29
C LEU A 48 11.93 5.16 -1.91
N CYS A 49 10.63 4.87 -1.90
CA CYS A 49 10.10 3.64 -2.49
C CYS A 49 10.41 3.55 -3.99
N ALA A 50 10.23 4.63 -4.76
CA ALA A 50 10.49 4.65 -6.20
C ALA A 50 11.98 4.45 -6.54
N LYS A 51 12.92 4.90 -5.70
CA LYS A 51 14.35 4.61 -5.87
C LYS A 51 14.64 3.10 -5.84
N HIS A 52 13.84 2.35 -5.07
CA HIS A 52 13.98 0.91 -4.89
C HIS A 52 12.95 0.09 -5.69
N ASP A 53 12.06 0.72 -6.46
CA ASP A 53 11.10 0.09 -7.37
C ASP A 53 11.32 0.63 -8.80
N PRO A 54 11.99 -0.12 -9.69
CA PRO A 54 12.37 0.37 -11.03
C PRO A 54 11.20 0.87 -11.88
N ASP A 55 10.01 0.28 -11.72
CA ASP A 55 8.81 0.68 -12.46
C ASP A 55 8.07 1.85 -11.80
N GLY A 56 8.49 2.25 -10.59
CA GLY A 56 7.87 3.28 -9.76
C GLY A 56 6.71 2.74 -8.93
N ILE A 57 6.11 3.63 -8.15
CA ILE A 57 5.02 3.28 -7.23
C ILE A 57 3.64 3.56 -7.83
N ASP A 58 2.60 2.97 -7.24
CA ASP A 58 1.22 3.33 -7.51
C ASP A 58 0.59 4.11 -6.35
N LEU A 59 -0.31 5.03 -6.66
CA LEU A 59 -1.08 5.82 -5.70
C LEU A 59 -2.56 5.81 -6.06
N TYR A 60 -3.36 5.21 -5.19
CA TYR A 60 -4.81 5.17 -5.26
C TYR A 60 -5.40 5.98 -4.11
N PHE A 61 -6.62 6.47 -4.33
CA PHE A 61 -7.45 7.08 -3.29
C PHE A 61 -8.71 6.25 -3.09
N VAL A 62 -9.35 6.38 -1.93
CA VAL A 62 -10.66 5.76 -1.67
C VAL A 62 -11.71 6.34 -2.63
N ASN A 63 -11.84 7.66 -2.68
CA ASN A 63 -12.86 8.37 -3.44
C ASN A 63 -12.32 8.95 -4.76
N HIS A 64 -11.19 9.65 -4.73
CA HIS A 64 -10.64 10.37 -5.89
C HIS A 64 -10.23 9.44 -7.03
N ARG A 65 -10.37 9.94 -8.26
CA ARG A 65 -9.99 9.24 -9.50
C ARG A 65 -9.26 10.21 -10.43
N PRO A 66 -8.28 9.74 -11.22
CA PRO A 66 -7.64 10.55 -12.24
C PRO A 66 -8.65 11.16 -13.22
N LYS A 67 -8.37 12.35 -13.74
CA LYS A 67 -9.21 13.01 -14.75
C LYS A 67 -9.43 12.09 -15.96
N GLY A 68 -10.67 12.02 -16.43
CA GLY A 68 -11.06 11.16 -17.56
C GLY A 68 -11.32 9.70 -17.20
N PHE A 69 -11.08 9.27 -15.96
CA PHE A 69 -11.56 7.97 -15.49
C PHE A 69 -13.07 8.00 -15.23
N ILE A 70 -13.80 7.07 -15.84
CA ILE A 70 -15.25 6.93 -15.68
C ILE A 70 -15.53 5.47 -15.33
N GLU A 71 -15.87 5.19 -14.08
CA GLU A 71 -15.93 3.83 -13.52
C GLU A 71 -16.87 2.89 -14.27
N PHE A 72 -17.97 3.40 -14.81
CA PHE A 72 -19.01 2.59 -15.46
C PHE A 72 -18.78 2.38 -16.96
N LEU A 73 -17.68 2.89 -17.53
CA LEU A 73 -17.37 2.62 -18.93
C LEU A 73 -16.89 1.17 -19.13
N PRO A 74 -17.31 0.50 -20.22
CA PRO A 74 -16.85 -0.85 -20.53
C PRO A 74 -15.33 -0.91 -20.66
N GLY A 75 -14.72 -1.98 -20.14
CA GLY A 75 -13.27 -2.20 -20.24
C GLY A 75 -12.41 -1.34 -19.32
N GLN A 76 -13.00 -0.55 -18.42
CA GLN A 76 -12.24 0.15 -17.38
C GLN A 76 -11.74 -0.82 -16.32
N SER A 77 -10.42 -0.94 -16.24
CA SER A 77 -9.73 -1.70 -15.19
C SER A 77 -9.60 -0.84 -13.94
N VAL A 78 -9.79 -1.42 -12.76
CA VAL A 78 -9.54 -0.73 -11.48
C VAL A 78 -8.10 -0.24 -11.38
N ARG A 79 -7.12 -0.84 -12.07
CA ARG A 79 -5.76 -0.30 -12.19
C ARG A 79 -5.73 1.14 -12.73
N LYS A 80 -6.64 1.50 -13.64
CA LYS A 80 -6.70 2.84 -14.24
C LYS A 80 -7.36 3.88 -13.33
N SER A 81 -7.86 3.45 -12.16
CA SER A 81 -8.54 4.30 -11.18
C SER A 81 -7.58 5.01 -10.20
N GLY A 82 -6.27 4.94 -10.45
CA GLY A 82 -5.22 5.60 -9.66
C GLY A 82 -4.09 6.09 -10.54
N TYR A 83 -3.13 6.75 -9.92
CA TYR A 83 -1.90 7.22 -10.55
C TYR A 83 -0.86 6.12 -10.44
N ARG A 84 -0.22 5.79 -11.55
CA ARG A 84 0.65 4.60 -11.61
C ARG A 84 2.04 4.96 -12.05
N ARG A 85 2.99 4.12 -11.67
CA ARG A 85 4.39 4.26 -12.08
C ARG A 85 4.91 5.67 -11.74
N ILE A 86 4.68 6.17 -10.54
CA ILE A 86 5.23 7.45 -10.08
C ILE A 86 6.73 7.24 -9.76
N GLY A 87 7.60 8.13 -10.25
CA GLY A 87 9.03 8.17 -9.87
C GLY A 87 9.97 7.12 -10.50
N GLY A 88 9.48 6.08 -11.18
CA GLY A 88 10.34 5.11 -11.88
C GLY A 88 10.88 5.58 -13.24
N PHE A 89 11.81 4.82 -13.82
CA PHE A 89 12.53 5.18 -15.04
C PHE A 89 11.95 4.48 -16.27
N THR A 90 11.21 5.21 -17.11
CA THR A 90 10.86 4.76 -18.47
C THR A 90 11.15 5.86 -19.46
N GLN A 91 11.73 5.53 -20.62
CA GLN A 91 12.22 6.46 -21.65
C GLN A 91 11.20 7.47 -22.22
N LEU A 92 9.92 7.43 -21.82
CA LEU A 92 8.82 8.06 -22.57
C LEU A 92 7.78 8.86 -21.77
N GLN A 93 7.90 9.08 -20.46
CA GLN A 93 6.91 9.91 -19.72
C GLN A 93 7.54 10.76 -18.62
N THR A 94 7.28 12.07 -18.65
CA THR A 94 7.29 12.93 -17.47
C THR A 94 6.22 12.42 -16.51
N ARG A 95 6.62 11.80 -15.41
CA ARG A 95 5.71 11.23 -14.41
C ARG A 95 5.26 12.33 -13.45
N ASP A 96 3.97 12.32 -13.08
CA ASP A 96 3.44 13.20 -12.05
C ASP A 96 4.22 12.97 -10.75
N SER A 97 4.61 14.03 -10.05
CA SER A 97 5.07 13.90 -8.66
C SER A 97 3.87 13.73 -7.73
N VAL A 98 4.09 13.14 -6.55
CA VAL A 98 3.06 13.08 -5.50
C VAL A 98 2.49 14.47 -5.23
N ALA A 99 3.34 15.49 -5.11
CA ALA A 99 2.91 16.87 -4.93
C ALA A 99 1.92 17.34 -6.02
N GLN A 100 2.22 17.08 -7.31
CA GLN A 100 1.33 17.43 -8.43
C GLN A 100 0.00 16.67 -8.38
N ILE A 101 0.02 15.40 -7.94
CA ILE A 101 -1.20 14.62 -7.76
C ILE A 101 -2.06 15.24 -6.66
N PHE A 102 -1.48 15.56 -5.51
CA PHE A 102 -2.20 16.19 -4.40
C PHE A 102 -2.79 17.55 -4.77
N ASP A 103 -2.14 18.32 -5.64
CA ASP A 103 -2.68 19.59 -6.14
C ASP A 103 -3.91 19.39 -7.04
N ASN A 104 -4.10 18.19 -7.62
CA ASN A 104 -5.27 17.80 -8.42
C ASN A 104 -6.37 17.08 -7.62
N VAL A 105 -6.08 16.65 -6.40
CA VAL A 105 -7.04 15.96 -5.53
C VAL A 105 -7.84 17.02 -4.78
N SER A 106 -9.17 16.94 -4.83
CA SER A 106 -10.04 17.81 -4.04
C SER A 106 -9.82 17.57 -2.55
N LYS A 107 -10.09 18.57 -1.71
CA LYS A 107 -10.00 18.42 -0.24
C LYS A 107 -10.75 17.16 0.25
N PRO A 108 -10.28 16.53 1.35
CA PRO A 108 -10.90 15.31 1.86
C PRO A 108 -12.40 15.49 2.08
N SER A 109 -13.19 14.57 1.52
CA SER A 109 -14.65 14.70 1.50
C SER A 109 -15.33 13.34 1.26
N GLY A 110 -16.62 13.27 1.58
CA GLY A 110 -17.39 12.04 1.42
C GLY A 110 -17.08 10.99 2.49
N ARG A 111 -17.59 9.78 2.23
CA ARG A 111 -17.53 8.62 3.14
C ARG A 111 -16.24 7.84 2.95
N CYS A 112 -15.83 7.08 3.96
CA CYS A 112 -14.69 6.18 3.88
C CYS A 112 -15.15 4.74 3.58
N ASN A 113 -15.50 4.48 2.31
CA ASN A 113 -15.84 3.13 1.83
C ASN A 113 -14.57 2.33 1.51
N MET A 114 -13.70 2.15 2.51
CA MET A 114 -12.40 1.51 2.39
C MET A 114 -12.54 0.04 1.98
N GLY A 115 -13.51 -0.67 2.54
CA GLY A 115 -13.77 -2.09 2.26
C GLY A 115 -14.08 -2.33 0.80
N ALA A 116 -15.00 -1.56 0.23
CA ALA A 116 -15.36 -1.62 -1.19
C ALA A 116 -14.17 -1.30 -2.10
N ARG A 117 -13.30 -0.36 -1.69
CA ARG A 117 -12.10 0.00 -2.45
C ARG A 117 -11.07 -1.13 -2.42
N LEU A 118 -10.78 -1.68 -1.24
CA LEU A 118 -9.90 -2.83 -1.04
C LEU A 118 -10.40 -4.03 -1.84
N HIS A 119 -11.70 -4.35 -1.78
CA HIS A 119 -12.28 -5.46 -2.52
C HIS A 119 -11.98 -5.37 -4.02
N LYS A 120 -12.16 -4.19 -4.64
CA LYS A 120 -11.89 -4.00 -6.08
C LYS A 120 -10.40 -4.18 -6.40
N LEU A 121 -9.51 -3.54 -5.65
CA LEU A 121 -8.06 -3.60 -5.88
C LEU A 121 -7.51 -5.02 -5.66
N LEU A 122 -7.85 -5.64 -4.54
CA LEU A 122 -7.37 -6.97 -4.17
C LEU A 122 -7.97 -8.07 -5.07
N THR A 123 -9.23 -7.94 -5.49
CA THR A 123 -9.82 -8.87 -6.47
C THR A 123 -9.11 -8.79 -7.81
N TRP A 124 -8.81 -7.58 -8.30
CA TRP A 124 -7.99 -7.43 -9.50
C TRP A 124 -6.62 -8.07 -9.34
N TYR A 125 -5.95 -7.83 -8.20
CA TYR A 125 -4.64 -8.38 -7.90
C TYR A 125 -4.64 -9.91 -7.88
N CYS A 126 -5.54 -10.52 -7.11
CA CYS A 126 -5.66 -11.98 -7.04
C CYS A 126 -5.95 -12.59 -8.43
N ASN A 127 -6.79 -11.93 -9.24
CA ASN A 127 -7.07 -12.37 -10.60
C ASN A 127 -5.85 -12.28 -11.53
N LYS A 128 -4.95 -11.32 -11.31
CA LYS A 128 -3.69 -11.23 -12.03
C LYS A 128 -2.72 -12.33 -11.61
N VAL A 129 -2.49 -12.50 -10.31
CA VAL A 129 -1.66 -13.58 -9.77
C VAL A 129 -2.16 -14.96 -10.23
N LYS A 130 -3.48 -15.16 -10.31
CA LYS A 130 -4.06 -16.40 -10.83
C LYS A 130 -3.72 -16.67 -12.31
N LYS A 131 -3.67 -15.61 -13.12
CA LYS A 131 -3.37 -15.71 -14.56
C LYS A 131 -1.88 -15.78 -14.84
N ASP A 132 -1.10 -15.09 -14.03
CA ASP A 132 0.35 -15.03 -14.06
C ASP A 132 0.90 -15.33 -12.66
N PRO A 133 1.21 -16.61 -12.35
CA PRO A 133 1.73 -16.99 -11.04
C PRO A 133 3.10 -16.38 -10.70
N GLN A 134 3.79 -15.78 -11.68
CA GLN A 134 5.05 -15.06 -11.45
C GLN A 134 4.82 -13.57 -11.14
N PHE A 135 3.58 -13.09 -11.22
CA PHE A 135 3.25 -11.69 -11.00
C PHE A 135 3.79 -11.20 -9.65
N GLY A 136 4.46 -10.04 -9.66
CA GLY A 136 5.15 -9.49 -8.51
C GLY A 136 4.26 -9.31 -7.27
N GLY A 137 4.86 -9.47 -6.10
CA GLY A 137 4.20 -9.28 -4.81
C GLY A 137 3.71 -7.84 -4.63
N TRP A 138 2.68 -7.62 -3.81
CA TRP A 138 2.20 -6.28 -3.49
C TRP A 138 2.63 -5.88 -2.07
N ASN A 139 3.23 -4.70 -1.95
CA ASN A 139 3.37 -3.96 -0.69
C ASN A 139 2.33 -2.83 -0.68
N LEU A 140 1.14 -3.10 -0.13
CA LEU A 140 0.03 -2.14 -0.08
C LEU A 140 0.07 -1.35 1.23
N ILE A 141 0.36 -0.06 1.16
CA ILE A 141 0.40 0.84 2.31
C ILE A 141 -0.87 1.69 2.32
N VAL A 142 -1.73 1.50 3.32
CA VAL A 142 -3.01 2.19 3.49
C VAL A 142 -2.85 3.32 4.50
N LEU A 143 -3.12 4.56 4.10
CA LEU A 143 -3.04 5.74 4.95
C LEU A 143 -4.45 6.19 5.34
N THR A 144 -4.81 6.12 6.62
CA THR A 144 -6.17 6.44 7.07
C THR A 144 -6.24 6.85 8.54
N ALA A 145 -7.27 7.62 8.91
CA ALA A 145 -7.64 7.88 10.30
C ALA A 145 -8.43 6.71 10.94
N GLY A 146 -8.75 5.67 10.15
CA GLY A 146 -9.32 4.40 10.61
C GLY A 146 -10.81 4.41 10.97
N LYS A 147 -11.56 5.41 10.50
CA LYS A 147 -13.02 5.45 10.59
C LYS A 147 -13.62 4.99 9.26
N PHE A 148 -13.99 3.72 9.18
CA PHE A 148 -14.57 3.12 7.98
C PHE A 148 -16.09 3.13 8.01
N ASP A 149 -16.71 3.39 6.86
CA ASP A 149 -18.17 3.41 6.67
C ASP A 149 -18.72 2.05 6.22
N ASP A 150 -17.84 1.10 5.89
CA ASP A 150 -18.15 -0.24 5.39
C ASP A 150 -17.21 -1.30 6.01
N ASP A 151 -17.45 -2.57 5.66
CA ASP A 151 -16.65 -3.68 6.18
C ASP A 151 -15.31 -3.83 5.44
N VAL A 152 -14.22 -3.66 6.18
CA VAL A 152 -12.85 -3.91 5.70
C VAL A 152 -12.36 -5.34 5.93
N LYS A 153 -12.97 -6.10 6.85
CA LYS A 153 -12.50 -7.44 7.24
C LYS A 153 -12.72 -8.45 6.13
N ALA A 154 -13.92 -8.49 5.56
CA ALA A 154 -14.26 -9.44 4.50
C ALA A 154 -13.31 -9.37 3.29
N PRO A 155 -13.03 -8.20 2.65
CA PRO A 155 -12.16 -8.17 1.49
C PRO A 155 -10.70 -8.55 1.80
N LEU A 156 -10.21 -8.25 3.01
CA LEU A 156 -8.86 -8.64 3.45
C LEU A 156 -8.76 -10.16 3.63
N ALA A 157 -9.72 -10.75 4.36
CA ALA A 157 -9.77 -12.21 4.57
C ALA A 157 -9.98 -12.97 3.25
N GLU A 158 -10.82 -12.47 2.36
CA GLU A 158 -11.06 -13.07 1.04
C GLU A 158 -9.77 -13.09 0.20
N ALA A 159 -9.01 -12.00 0.21
CA ALA A 159 -7.73 -11.93 -0.52
C ALA A 159 -6.71 -12.93 0.06
N ALA A 160 -6.56 -12.97 1.38
CA ALA A 160 -5.66 -13.92 2.05
C ALA A 160 -6.02 -15.38 1.69
N LYS A 161 -7.31 -15.73 1.77
CA LYS A 161 -7.81 -17.06 1.43
C LYS A 161 -7.54 -17.44 -0.03
N LYS A 162 -7.79 -16.52 -0.98
CA LYS A 162 -7.51 -16.78 -2.41
C LYS A 162 -6.03 -17.04 -2.66
N LEU A 163 -5.15 -16.30 -2.00
CA LEU A 163 -3.69 -16.48 -2.12
C LEU A 163 -3.22 -17.82 -1.55
N ASP A 164 -3.85 -18.30 -0.46
CA ASP A 164 -3.62 -19.64 0.12
C ASP A 164 -4.10 -20.75 -0.80
N GLU A 165 -5.31 -20.64 -1.35
CA GLU A 165 -5.85 -21.61 -2.31
C GLU A 165 -4.95 -21.74 -3.56
N MET A 166 -4.34 -20.64 -4.00
CA MET A 166 -3.36 -20.62 -5.08
C MET A 166 -1.95 -21.06 -4.67
N LYS A 167 -1.71 -21.33 -3.38
CA LYS A 167 -0.41 -21.75 -2.82
C LYS A 167 0.73 -20.78 -3.17
N THR A 168 0.43 -19.49 -3.20
CA THR A 168 1.42 -18.44 -3.48
C THR A 168 2.37 -18.26 -2.29
N PRO A 169 3.59 -17.73 -2.51
CA PRO A 169 4.52 -17.42 -1.41
C PRO A 169 3.89 -16.54 -0.33
N GLU A 170 4.30 -16.67 0.93
CA GLU A 170 3.73 -15.90 2.05
C GLU A 170 3.89 -14.38 1.88
N HIS A 171 4.98 -13.98 1.23
CA HIS A 171 5.28 -12.60 0.88
C HIS A 171 4.51 -12.10 -0.36
N GLN A 172 3.65 -12.88 -1.02
CA GLN A 172 2.92 -12.42 -2.20
C GLN A 172 2.10 -11.15 -1.95
N LEU A 173 1.60 -10.93 -0.73
CA LEU A 173 0.85 -9.71 -0.37
C LEU A 173 1.18 -9.29 1.05
N GLY A 174 1.66 -8.07 1.23
CA GLY A 174 1.77 -7.38 2.50
C GLY A 174 0.88 -6.13 2.49
N ILE A 175 0.15 -5.90 3.57
CA ILE A 175 -0.72 -4.73 3.75
C ILE A 175 -0.29 -4.00 5.02
N GLN A 176 0.28 -2.81 4.88
CA GLN A 176 0.56 -1.93 6.02
C GLN A 176 -0.63 -0.99 6.25
N LEU A 177 -1.25 -1.06 7.42
CA LEU A 177 -2.19 -0.05 7.88
C LEU A 177 -1.44 1.03 8.64
N LEU A 178 -1.39 2.23 8.06
CA LEU A 178 -0.89 3.43 8.71
C LEU A 178 -2.06 4.23 9.30
N GLN A 179 -2.19 4.19 10.62
CA GLN A 179 -3.13 5.03 11.34
C GLN A 179 -2.56 6.45 11.49
N LEU A 180 -3.31 7.44 11.03
CA LEU A 180 -3.09 8.86 11.33
C LEU A 180 -3.87 9.26 12.58
N GLY A 181 -3.24 10.03 13.46
CA GLY A 181 -3.80 10.42 14.74
C GLY A 181 -3.62 9.35 15.83
N ASN A 182 -4.18 9.62 17.01
CA ASN A 182 -3.93 8.85 18.24
C ASN A 182 -5.22 8.28 18.87
N ASP A 183 -6.26 8.04 18.06
CA ASP A 183 -7.49 7.43 18.54
C ASP A 183 -7.24 5.99 18.99
N ALA A 184 -7.35 5.75 20.30
CA ALA A 184 -7.09 4.46 20.92
C ALA A 184 -8.07 3.38 20.46
N THR A 185 -9.31 3.74 20.13
CA THR A 185 -10.30 2.80 19.60
C THR A 185 -9.87 2.31 18.22
N VAL A 186 -9.39 3.22 17.38
CA VAL A 186 -8.84 2.86 16.06
C VAL A 186 -7.57 2.01 16.21
N SER A 187 -6.66 2.38 17.12
CA SER A 187 -5.43 1.61 17.35
C SER A 187 -5.74 0.18 17.80
N ASN A 188 -6.74 0.00 18.67
CA ASN A 188 -7.18 -1.33 19.10
C ASN A 188 -7.86 -2.11 17.97
N ALA A 189 -8.66 -1.45 17.14
CA ALA A 189 -9.28 -2.07 15.98
C ALA A 189 -8.23 -2.55 14.97
N PHE A 190 -7.18 -1.75 14.72
CA PHE A 190 -6.10 -2.12 13.80
C PHE A 190 -5.24 -3.24 14.37
N ARG A 191 -4.94 -3.24 15.68
CA ARG A 191 -4.26 -4.36 16.33
C ARG A 191 -5.05 -5.66 16.21
N HIS A 192 -6.38 -5.59 16.37
CA HIS A 192 -7.23 -6.75 16.15
C HIS A 192 -7.22 -7.24 14.68
N LEU A 193 -7.11 -6.33 13.71
CA LEU A 193 -6.95 -6.72 12.29
C LEU A 193 -5.61 -7.42 12.04
N ASP A 194 -4.52 -6.93 12.63
CA ASP A 194 -3.17 -7.50 12.56
C ASP A 194 -3.12 -8.90 13.22
N ASP A 195 -3.52 -8.98 14.50
CA ASP A 195 -3.32 -10.19 15.32
C ASP A 195 -4.39 -11.27 15.11
N GLU A 196 -5.65 -10.91 14.88
CA GLU A 196 -6.78 -11.86 14.99
C GLU A 196 -7.46 -12.21 13.66
N LEU A 197 -7.34 -11.38 12.62
CA LEU A 197 -8.07 -11.61 11.37
C LEU A 197 -7.67 -12.93 10.71
N HIS A 198 -6.37 -13.20 10.63
CA HIS A 198 -5.84 -14.40 9.99
C HIS A 198 -6.21 -15.67 10.78
N GLN A 199 -6.23 -15.59 12.12
CA GLN A 199 -6.65 -16.70 12.99
C GLN A 199 -8.13 -17.01 12.82
N ALA A 200 -8.99 -15.98 12.85
CA ALA A 200 -10.43 -16.14 12.71
C ALA A 200 -10.83 -16.63 11.31
N ALA A 201 -10.12 -16.20 10.27
CA ALA A 201 -10.36 -16.62 8.90
C ALA A 201 -9.69 -17.95 8.53
N GLY A 202 -8.71 -18.41 9.32
CA GLY A 202 -7.89 -19.59 9.01
C GLY A 202 -7.03 -19.40 7.76
N THR A 203 -6.44 -18.22 7.60
CA THR A 203 -5.64 -17.83 6.43
C THR A 203 -4.23 -17.39 6.83
N ARG A 204 -3.35 -17.20 5.86
CA ARG A 204 -2.08 -16.48 6.03
C ARG A 204 -2.28 -15.10 6.67
N ASP A 205 -1.29 -14.66 7.43
CA ASP A 205 -1.21 -13.29 7.90
C ASP A 205 -0.72 -12.38 6.75
N ILE A 206 -1.40 -11.26 6.53
CA ILE A 206 -1.09 -10.28 5.48
C ILE A 206 -1.08 -8.84 5.97
N ILE A 207 -1.40 -8.58 7.24
CA ILE A 207 -1.61 -7.22 7.75
C ILE A 207 -0.48 -6.89 8.73
N ASP A 208 0.00 -5.66 8.68
CA ASP A 208 0.76 -5.05 9.78
C ASP A 208 0.12 -3.70 10.10
N ALA A 209 0.04 -3.34 11.37
CA ALA A 209 -0.51 -2.05 11.78
C ALA A 209 0.53 -1.17 12.48
N VAL A 210 0.63 0.08 12.04
CA VAL A 210 1.46 1.10 12.69
C VAL A 210 0.67 2.40 12.86
N SER A 211 0.83 3.03 14.02
CA SER A 211 0.18 4.31 14.33
C SER A 211 1.21 5.42 14.33
N MET A 212 0.91 6.48 13.58
CA MET A 212 1.62 7.74 13.65
C MET A 212 1.00 8.54 14.78
N GLY A 213 1.61 8.48 15.96
CA GLY A 213 1.19 9.28 17.11
C GLY A 213 1.17 10.79 16.79
N THR A 214 0.60 11.58 17.70
CA THR A 214 0.44 13.04 17.52
C THR A 214 1.69 13.87 17.84
N LYS A 215 2.86 13.26 18.09
CA LYS A 215 4.05 13.97 18.59
C LYS A 215 5.23 13.89 17.62
N GLY A 216 5.64 15.06 17.11
CA GLY A 216 6.96 15.31 16.53
C GLY A 216 7.10 15.02 15.04
N SER A 217 8.21 15.49 14.47
CA SER A 217 8.66 15.15 13.12
C SER A 217 8.85 13.64 13.00
N LEU A 218 8.36 13.06 11.92
CA LEU A 218 8.59 11.66 11.58
C LEU A 218 10.09 11.37 11.57
N THR A 219 10.54 10.35 12.29
CA THR A 219 11.93 9.91 12.21
C THR A 219 12.15 9.04 10.96
N ALA A 220 13.42 8.88 10.54
CA ALA A 220 13.76 7.95 9.47
C ALA A 220 13.32 6.50 9.81
N GLU A 221 13.40 6.11 11.09
CA GLU A 221 12.95 4.80 11.57
C GLU A 221 11.44 4.63 11.46
N ASP A 222 10.66 5.66 11.79
CA ASP A 222 9.21 5.65 11.61
C ASP A 222 8.86 5.48 10.13
N MET A 223 9.50 6.23 9.24
CA MET A 223 9.28 6.11 7.79
C MET A 223 9.64 4.71 7.27
N LEU A 224 10.75 4.14 7.74
CA LEU A 224 11.16 2.78 7.37
C LEU A 224 10.13 1.76 7.83
N LYS A 225 9.61 1.90 9.05
CA LYS A 225 8.56 1.02 9.58
C LYS A 225 7.28 1.11 8.75
N VAL A 226 6.88 2.32 8.36
CA VAL A 226 5.72 2.53 7.48
C VAL A 226 5.90 1.83 6.13
N VAL A 227 7.08 1.91 5.54
CA VAL A 227 7.33 1.37 4.20
C VAL A 227 7.48 -0.16 4.22
N LEU A 228 8.10 -0.70 5.28
CA LEU A 228 8.54 -2.08 5.31
C LEU A 228 7.72 -3.01 6.21
N GLY A 229 6.88 -2.53 7.13
CA GLY A 229 6.25 -3.38 8.14
C GLY A 229 5.42 -4.53 7.54
N GLY A 230 4.65 -4.27 6.48
CA GLY A 230 3.81 -5.25 5.80
C GLY A 230 4.59 -6.33 5.03
N VAL A 231 5.86 -6.09 4.70
CA VAL A 231 6.70 -7.00 3.91
C VAL A 231 7.84 -7.63 4.73
N VAL A 232 8.44 -6.93 5.68
CA VAL A 232 9.61 -7.41 6.44
C VAL A 232 9.27 -8.52 7.42
N LYS A 233 8.10 -8.47 8.09
CA LYS A 233 7.59 -9.60 8.91
C LYS A 233 7.67 -10.94 8.17
N LYS A 234 7.47 -10.91 6.85
CA LYS A 234 7.38 -12.09 5.97
C LYS A 234 8.72 -12.43 5.30
N LEU A 235 9.56 -11.42 5.08
CA LEU A 235 10.90 -11.62 4.54
C LEU A 235 11.85 -12.24 5.55
N ASP A 236 11.69 -11.95 6.85
CA ASP A 236 12.49 -12.61 7.89
C ASP A 236 12.20 -14.12 7.96
N ALA A 237 10.94 -14.52 7.76
CA ALA A 237 10.57 -15.93 7.58
C ALA A 237 11.11 -16.51 6.25
N CYS A 238 11.05 -15.72 5.16
CA CYS A 238 11.53 -16.14 3.84
C CYS A 238 13.06 -16.30 3.78
N LYS A 239 13.84 -15.45 4.45
CA LYS A 239 15.31 -15.57 4.55
C LYS A 239 15.76 -16.78 5.34
N GLN A 240 15.03 -17.12 6.39
CA GLN A 240 15.27 -18.38 7.12
C GLN A 240 15.05 -19.59 6.21
N ALA A 241 14.15 -19.48 5.23
CA ALA A 241 13.89 -20.53 4.24
C ALA A 241 14.83 -20.49 3.01
N MET A 242 15.27 -19.30 2.55
CA MET A 242 16.08 -19.09 1.33
C MET A 242 17.00 -17.85 1.46
N PRO A 243 18.20 -17.98 2.05
CA PRO A 243 19.06 -16.86 2.45
C PRO A 243 19.59 -15.99 1.31
N ASP A 244 19.77 -16.56 0.11
CA ASP A 244 20.45 -15.91 -1.02
C ASP A 244 19.50 -15.44 -2.14
N HIS A 245 18.18 -15.51 -1.93
CA HIS A 245 17.20 -15.20 -2.98
C HIS A 245 16.40 -13.93 -2.66
N VAL A 246 16.80 -12.81 -3.27
CA VAL A 246 15.91 -11.63 -3.38
C VAL A 246 14.91 -11.94 -4.50
N PRO A 247 13.59 -11.96 -4.22
CA PRO A 247 12.61 -12.24 -5.26
C PRO A 247 12.72 -11.22 -6.39
N VAL A 248 12.71 -11.69 -7.63
CA VAL A 248 12.78 -10.82 -8.81
C VAL A 248 11.35 -10.48 -9.24
N LYS A 249 11.08 -9.19 -9.35
CA LYS A 249 9.82 -8.68 -9.87
C LYS A 249 9.66 -9.09 -11.33
N HIS A 250 8.70 -9.97 -11.63
CA HIS A 250 8.25 -10.20 -13.01
C HIS A 250 7.12 -9.23 -13.31
N THR A 251 7.38 -8.26 -14.18
CA THR A 251 6.37 -7.32 -14.65
C THR A 251 5.87 -7.74 -16.04
N SER A 252 4.60 -8.13 -16.12
CA SER A 252 3.84 -7.94 -17.36
C SER A 252 3.62 -6.43 -17.51
N LEU A 253 4.31 -5.82 -18.47
CA LEU A 253 4.28 -4.38 -18.68
C LEU A 253 2.92 -3.85 -19.15
N ASP A 254 1.99 -4.73 -19.55
CA ASP A 254 0.70 -4.35 -20.12
C ASP A 254 -0.48 -5.09 -19.45
N ASP A 255 -1.46 -4.28 -18.99
CA ASP A 255 -2.92 -4.52 -18.94
C ASP A 255 -3.68 -3.35 -18.28
#